data_AF-A0A7K4JAU9-F1
#
_entry.id   AF-A0A7K4JAU9-F1
#
_cell.length_a   1.000
_cell.length_b   1.000
_cell.length_c   1.000
_cell.angle_alpha   90.00
_cell.angle_beta   90.00
_cell.angle_gamma   90.00
#
_symmetry.space_group_name_H-M   'P 1'
#
loop_
_entity.id
_entity.type
_entity.pdbx_description
1 polymer ?
#
loop_
_entity_poly.entity_id
_entity_poly.type
_entity_poly.pdbx_seq_one_letter_code
_entity_poly.pdbx_strand_id
1 'polypeptide(L)'
;RPHRYSIFEQASIVEGLVRHLGLHRQRINLLSHDYGDTVAQELLHRSLQRWVLSVMLTQLLPCCSELGLNFSFPGLGQCLGPTRSLRRQSTGICGQQHRPLPNNMFLSSILQYINQRKKHRDRWVGALMSTSVPLHLIYGPLDPVNPHPEFLQLYKKVLPMSTVSVLADHISHYPQLEDPTGFLNAYLSFINSF
;
A
#
# COMPACT_ATOMS: atom_id res chain seq x y z
N ARG A 1 -11.22 25.02 11.62
CA ARG A 1 -10.92 24.88 10.18
C ARG A 1 -10.88 23.38 9.86
N PRO A 2 -11.44 22.91 8.72
CA PRO A 2 -11.24 21.51 8.33
C PRO A 2 -9.75 21.27 8.08
N HIS A 3 -9.21 20.23 8.71
CA HIS A 3 -7.82 19.86 8.59
C HIS A 3 -7.55 19.27 7.20
N ARG A 4 -6.47 19.70 6.54
CA ARG A 4 -6.14 19.30 5.16
C ARG A 4 -5.08 18.20 5.18
N TYR A 5 -5.55 16.95 5.14
CA TYR A 5 -4.69 15.79 5.08
C TYR A 5 -3.82 15.79 3.82
N SER A 6 -2.54 15.50 3.97
CA SER A 6 -1.62 15.31 2.85
C SER A 6 -0.67 14.15 3.08
N ILE A 7 -0.22 13.50 2.01
CA ILE A 7 0.82 12.47 2.11
C ILE A 7 2.10 13.05 2.73
N PHE A 8 2.41 14.30 2.40
CA PHE A 8 3.58 14.99 2.94
C PHE A 8 3.53 15.14 4.46
N GLU A 9 2.36 15.46 5.01
CA GLU A 9 2.15 15.53 6.45
C GLU A 9 2.26 14.16 7.10
N GLN A 10 1.64 13.13 6.51
CA GLN A 10 1.72 11.76 7.03
C GLN A 10 3.16 11.23 7.05
N ALA A 11 3.95 11.51 6.01
CA ALA A 11 5.38 11.21 5.99
C ALA A 11 6.14 11.96 7.11
N SER A 12 5.83 13.23 7.35
CA SER A 12 6.44 14.01 8.44
C SER A 12 6.10 13.44 9.82
N ILE A 13 4.87 12.95 10.02
CA ILE A 13 4.44 12.28 11.26
C ILE A 13 5.26 11.01 11.48
N VAL A 14 5.41 10.16 10.45
CA VAL A 14 6.20 8.92 10.54
C VAL A 14 7.67 9.22 10.88
N GLU A 15 8.29 10.20 10.21
CA GLU A 15 9.65 10.62 10.56
C GLU A 15 9.74 11.16 12.00
N GLY A 16 8.73 11.92 12.45
CA GLY A 16 8.63 12.41 13.82
C GLY A 16 8.61 11.27 14.83
N LEU A 17 7.80 10.23 14.58
CA LEU A 17 7.73 9.03 15.40
C LEU A 17 9.07 8.28 15.43
N VAL A 18 9.72 8.08 14.28
CA VAL A 18 11.04 7.43 14.19
C VAL A 18 12.10 8.17 15.01
N ARG A 19 12.09 9.51 14.98
CA ARG A 19 13.00 10.33 15.80
C ARG A 19 12.66 10.21 17.28
N HIS A 20 11.38 10.30 17.64
CA HIS A 20 10.90 10.23 19.02
C HIS A 20 11.25 8.90 19.69
N LEU A 21 11.14 7.79 18.96
CA LEU A 21 11.53 6.46 19.43
C LEU A 21 13.05 6.20 19.43
N GLY A 22 13.86 7.17 18.99
CA GLY A 22 15.32 7.02 18.92
C GLY A 22 15.80 6.09 17.79
N LEU A 23 14.93 5.72 16.85
CA LEU A 23 15.24 4.75 15.78
C LEU A 23 15.96 5.37 14.57
N HIS A 24 16.07 6.70 14.50
CA HIS A 24 16.66 7.44 13.38
C HIS A 24 18.15 7.12 13.07
N ARG A 25 18.85 6.39 13.96
CA ARG A 25 20.22 5.91 13.75
C ARG A 25 20.30 4.43 13.37
N GLN A 26 19.17 3.72 13.42
CA GLN A 26 19.07 2.31 13.11
C GLN A 26 18.61 2.11 11.67
N ARG A 27 18.89 0.93 11.13
CA ARG A 27 18.32 0.46 9.86
C ARG A 27 16.95 -0.14 10.15
N ILE A 28 15.92 0.34 9.47
CA ILE A 28 14.51 -0.01 9.68
C ILE A 28 13.92 -0.56 8.38
N ASN A 29 13.16 -1.64 8.49
CA ASN A 29 12.35 -2.16 7.39
C ASN A 29 10.98 -1.45 7.37
N LEU A 30 10.55 -0.96 6.21
CA LEU A 30 9.22 -0.39 6.01
C LEU A 30 8.31 -1.44 5.40
N LEU A 31 7.18 -1.70 6.06
CA LEU A 31 6.07 -2.47 5.52
C LEU A 31 4.87 -1.55 5.38
N SER A 32 4.29 -1.47 4.18
CA SER A 32 3.16 -0.60 3.90
C SER A 32 2.09 -1.27 3.03
N HIS A 33 0.88 -0.72 3.10
CA HIS A 33 -0.31 -1.16 2.36
C HIS A 33 -1.11 0.07 1.92
N ASP A 34 -1.67 0.05 0.70
CA ASP A 34 -2.61 1.05 0.19
C ASP A 34 -2.10 2.51 0.29
N TYR A 35 -2.74 3.31 1.13
CA TYR A 35 -2.39 4.70 1.41
C TYR A 35 -0.98 4.80 1.98
N GLY A 36 -0.60 3.81 2.79
CA GLY A 36 0.71 3.66 3.37
C GLY A 36 1.79 3.50 2.31
N ASP A 37 1.51 2.87 1.17
CA ASP A 37 2.50 2.73 0.08
C ASP A 37 2.90 4.09 -0.48
N THR A 38 1.94 5.01 -0.56
CA THR A 38 2.20 6.37 -1.02
C THR A 38 3.01 7.16 0.01
N VAL A 39 2.77 6.92 1.30
CA VAL A 39 3.61 7.48 2.38
C VAL A 39 5.01 6.88 2.35
N ALA A 40 5.15 5.57 2.12
CA ALA A 40 6.44 4.90 2.00
C ALA A 40 7.25 5.40 0.80
N GLN A 41 6.59 5.64 -0.34
CA GLN A 41 7.21 6.28 -1.52
C GLN A 41 7.69 7.70 -1.21
N GLU A 42 6.91 8.49 -0.47
CA GLU A 42 7.33 9.82 -0.04
C GLU A 42 8.52 9.75 0.94
N LEU A 43 8.50 8.81 1.89
CA LEU A 43 9.62 8.58 2.82
C LEU A 43 10.89 8.15 2.09
N LEU A 44 10.77 7.25 1.11
CA LEU A 44 11.87 6.84 0.23
C LEU A 44 12.44 8.03 -0.54
N HIS A 45 11.57 8.85 -1.12
CA HIS A 45 11.98 10.06 -1.84
C HIS A 45 12.74 11.04 -0.93
N ARG A 46 12.25 11.28 0.29
CA ARG A 46 12.88 12.21 1.25
C ARG A 46 14.18 11.70 1.84
N SER A 47 14.19 10.42 2.21
CA SER A 47 15.22 9.86 3.08
C SER A 47 16.36 9.19 2.33
N LEU A 48 16.27 9.05 0.99
CA LEU A 48 17.28 8.50 0.06
C LEU A 48 18.35 7.67 0.78
N GLN A 49 17.89 6.63 1.49
CA GLN A 49 18.67 5.54 2.09
C GLN A 49 19.39 5.74 3.43
N ARG A 50 19.10 6.78 4.21
CA ARG A 50 19.82 6.94 5.50
C ARG A 50 19.50 5.87 6.54
N TRP A 51 18.25 5.44 6.64
CA TRP A 51 17.81 4.51 7.67
C TRP A 51 16.82 3.45 7.17
N VAL A 52 16.32 3.54 5.94
CA VAL A 52 15.47 2.49 5.36
C VAL A 52 16.35 1.36 4.82
N LEU A 53 16.08 0.14 5.28
CA LEU A 53 16.81 -1.08 4.90
C LEU A 53 16.10 -1.84 3.79
N SER A 54 14.78 -1.92 3.85
CA SER A 54 13.94 -2.52 2.81
C SER A 54 12.55 -1.90 2.82
N VAL A 55 11.87 -1.95 1.68
CA VAL A 55 10.46 -1.57 1.56
C VAL A 55 9.67 -2.74 1.03
N MET A 56 8.59 -3.07 1.73
CA MET A 56 7.61 -4.02 1.27
C MET A 56 6.28 -3.31 1.02
N LEU A 57 5.86 -3.32 -0.24
CA LEU A 57 4.60 -2.76 -0.69
C LEU A 57 3.57 -3.87 -0.79
N THR A 58 2.33 -3.55 -0.46
CA THR A 58 1.24 -4.52 -0.53
C THR A 58 0.07 -3.83 -1.21
N GLN A 59 -0.24 -4.31 -2.42
CA GLN A 59 -1.31 -3.82 -3.29
C GLN A 59 -1.26 -2.31 -3.58
N LEU A 60 -0.41 -1.96 -4.53
CA LEU A 60 -0.11 -0.59 -4.92
C LEU A 60 -1.19 -0.05 -5.85
N LEU A 61 -2.08 0.80 -5.34
CA LEU A 61 -3.08 1.48 -6.17
C LEU A 61 -2.39 2.19 -7.35
N PRO A 62 -2.76 1.87 -8.61
CA PRO A 62 -1.97 2.28 -9.75
C PRO A 62 -2.02 3.80 -9.89
N CYS A 63 -0.86 4.46 -9.97
CA CYS A 63 -0.76 5.76 -10.62
C CYS A 63 -0.67 5.59 -12.15
N CYS A 64 -1.36 4.58 -12.67
CA CYS A 64 -1.36 4.20 -14.08
C CYS A 64 -2.51 4.91 -14.77
N SER A 65 -2.38 6.22 -14.94
CA SER A 65 -3.22 7.01 -15.83
C SER A 65 -3.08 6.62 -17.32
N GLU A 66 -2.13 5.75 -17.67
CA GLU A 66 -1.95 5.21 -19.03
C GLU A 66 -2.91 4.07 -19.40
N LEU A 67 -3.67 3.51 -18.46
CA LEU A 67 -4.51 2.34 -18.74
C LEU A 67 -5.96 2.67 -19.14
N GLY A 68 -6.38 3.94 -19.13
CA GLY A 68 -7.78 4.29 -19.44
C GLY A 68 -8.81 3.63 -18.50
N LEU A 69 -8.37 3.09 -17.35
CA LEU A 69 -9.23 2.38 -16.41
C LEU A 69 -10.00 3.39 -15.57
N ASN A 70 -11.30 3.47 -15.80
CA ASN A 70 -12.24 4.21 -14.95
C ASN A 70 -12.36 3.48 -13.60
N PHE A 71 -11.64 3.98 -12.61
CA PHE A 71 -11.56 3.36 -11.29
C PHE A 71 -12.78 3.77 -10.44
N SER A 72 -13.64 2.81 -10.12
CA SER A 72 -14.62 2.93 -9.04
C SER A 72 -14.05 2.22 -7.83
N PHE A 73 -13.85 2.93 -6.71
CA PHE A 73 -13.43 2.31 -5.46
C PHE A 73 -14.56 1.38 -4.99
N PRO A 74 -14.41 0.05 -5.06
CA PRO A 74 -15.46 -0.83 -4.61
C PRO A 74 -15.51 -0.77 -3.07
N GLY A 75 -16.69 -0.95 -2.47
CA GLY A 75 -16.82 -0.92 -1.01
C GLY A 75 -15.92 -1.97 -0.35
N LEU A 76 -15.43 -1.71 0.87
CA LEU A 76 -14.45 -2.55 1.59
C LEU A 76 -14.72 -4.07 1.52
N GLY A 77 -16.00 -4.48 1.55
CA GLY A 77 -16.42 -5.89 1.48
C GLY A 77 -16.25 -6.57 0.12
N GLN A 78 -15.95 -5.82 -0.95
CA GLN A 78 -15.61 -6.32 -2.28
C GLN A 78 -14.10 -6.51 -2.47
N CYS A 79 -13.28 -5.89 -1.62
CA CYS A 79 -11.82 -6.03 -1.63
C CYS A 79 -11.32 -7.28 -0.86
N LEU A 80 -12.23 -8.07 -0.29
CA LEU A 80 -11.92 -9.30 0.43
C LEU A 80 -12.26 -10.52 -0.43
N GLY A 81 -11.37 -11.50 -0.45
CA GLY A 81 -11.59 -12.78 -1.13
C GLY A 81 -12.74 -13.62 -0.55
N PRO A 82 -13.04 -14.78 -1.16
CA PRO A 82 -14.21 -15.62 -0.81
C PRO A 82 -14.14 -16.29 0.57
N THR A 83 -13.10 -16.05 1.37
CA THR A 83 -12.91 -16.66 2.68
C THR A 83 -14.05 -16.32 3.64
N ARG A 84 -14.84 -17.35 3.98
CA ARG A 84 -16.19 -17.27 4.59
C ARG A 84 -16.24 -16.65 6.00
N SER A 85 -15.11 -16.54 6.71
CA SER A 85 -15.05 -16.00 8.08
C SER A 85 -14.84 -14.47 8.12
N LEU A 86 -13.92 -13.94 7.31
CA LEU A 86 -13.62 -12.50 7.23
C LEU A 86 -14.76 -11.72 6.59
N ARG A 87 -15.46 -12.28 5.60
CA ARG A 87 -16.66 -11.63 5.04
C ARG A 87 -17.74 -11.44 6.11
N ARG A 88 -17.94 -12.40 7.02
CA ARG A 88 -18.93 -12.31 8.10
C ARG A 88 -18.53 -11.34 9.20
N GLN A 89 -17.26 -11.36 9.64
CA GLN A 89 -16.77 -10.41 10.66
C GLN A 89 -16.65 -8.98 10.11
N SER A 90 -16.16 -8.82 8.87
CA SER A 90 -16.17 -7.52 8.19
C SER A 90 -17.59 -7.06 7.90
N THR A 91 -18.57 -7.91 7.57
CA THR A 91 -19.98 -7.48 7.54
C THR A 91 -20.57 -7.19 8.92
N GLY A 92 -19.99 -7.69 10.01
CA GLY A 92 -20.40 -7.35 11.38
C GLY A 92 -19.87 -5.98 11.82
N ILE A 93 -18.59 -5.71 11.52
CA ILE A 93 -17.93 -4.41 11.75
C ILE A 93 -18.47 -3.35 10.75
N CYS A 94 -18.59 -3.72 9.48
CA CYS A 94 -19.18 -2.91 8.42
C CYS A 94 -20.70 -2.80 8.59
N GLY A 95 -21.39 -3.78 9.17
CA GLY A 95 -22.83 -3.74 9.47
C GLY A 95 -23.17 -2.75 10.59
N GLN A 96 -22.27 -2.60 11.57
CA GLN A 96 -22.30 -1.50 12.54
C GLN A 96 -21.91 -0.15 11.90
N GLN A 97 -21.12 -0.15 10.81
CA GLN A 97 -20.77 1.05 10.01
C GLN A 97 -21.70 1.31 8.80
N HIS A 98 -22.68 0.44 8.52
CA HIS A 98 -23.63 0.54 7.40
C HIS A 98 -24.91 1.29 7.78
N ARG A 99 -24.86 2.11 8.84
CA ARG A 99 -25.63 3.35 8.74
C ARG A 99 -24.95 4.17 7.63
N PRO A 100 -25.65 4.65 6.60
CA PRO A 100 -25.08 5.67 5.73
C PRO A 100 -24.69 6.83 6.65
N LEU A 101 -23.39 6.96 6.94
CA LEU A 101 -22.90 8.00 7.82
C LEU A 101 -23.15 9.31 7.08
N PRO A 102 -24.11 10.14 7.52
CA PRO A 102 -24.43 11.35 6.82
C PRO A 102 -23.20 12.26 6.96
N ASN A 103 -22.60 12.65 5.84
CA ASN A 103 -21.49 13.59 5.76
C ASN A 103 -20.16 13.11 6.37
N ASN A 104 -19.60 11.98 5.88
CA ASN A 104 -18.25 11.59 6.27
C ASN A 104 -17.18 12.44 5.52
N MET A 105 -17.12 13.74 5.84
CA MET A 105 -16.11 14.69 5.34
C MET A 105 -14.67 14.19 5.51
N PHE A 106 -14.45 13.29 6.47
CA PHE A 106 -13.18 12.64 6.73
C PHE A 106 -12.75 11.70 5.58
N LEU A 107 -13.64 10.82 5.10
CA LEU A 107 -13.35 9.93 3.97
C LEU A 107 -13.02 10.75 2.71
N SER A 108 -13.81 11.78 2.40
CA SER A 108 -13.51 12.67 1.28
C SER A 108 -12.19 13.43 1.45
N SER A 109 -11.78 13.73 2.69
CA SER A 109 -10.52 14.43 2.96
C SER A 109 -9.31 13.52 2.78
N ILE A 110 -9.40 12.25 3.18
CA ILE A 110 -8.33 11.26 2.97
C ILE A 110 -8.22 10.88 1.50
N LEU A 111 -9.34 10.61 0.83
CA LEU A 111 -9.37 10.22 -0.59
C LEU A 111 -8.74 11.26 -1.53
N GLN A 112 -8.53 12.51 -1.09
CA GLN A 112 -7.77 13.52 -1.84
C GLN A 112 -6.34 13.08 -2.19
N TYR A 113 -5.77 12.10 -1.48
CA TYR A 113 -4.45 11.57 -1.80
C TYR A 113 -4.38 10.92 -3.19
N ILE A 114 -5.51 10.45 -3.73
CA ILE A 114 -5.59 9.94 -5.11
C ILE A 114 -5.23 11.06 -6.10
N ASN A 115 -5.72 12.28 -5.86
CA ASN A 115 -5.35 13.44 -6.67
C ASN A 115 -3.87 13.82 -6.47
N GLN A 116 -3.35 13.66 -5.25
CA GLN A 116 -1.93 13.87 -4.97
C GLN A 116 -1.05 12.84 -5.72
N ARG A 117 -1.48 11.58 -5.85
CA ARG A 117 -0.77 10.56 -6.66
C ARG A 117 -0.65 10.97 -8.11
N LYS A 118 -1.75 11.42 -8.72
CA LYS A 118 -1.73 11.91 -10.10
C LYS A 118 -0.78 13.09 -10.25
N LYS A 119 -0.82 14.05 -9.31
CA LYS A 119 0.00 15.26 -9.35
C LYS A 119 1.50 14.99 -9.10
N HIS A 120 1.82 14.07 -8.20
CA HIS A 120 3.19 13.79 -7.72
C HIS A 120 3.71 12.44 -8.20
N ARG A 121 3.17 11.92 -9.30
CA ARG A 121 3.53 10.61 -9.87
C ARG A 121 5.04 10.46 -10.05
N ASP A 122 5.66 11.39 -10.75
CA ASP A 122 7.08 11.28 -11.10
C ASP A 122 7.98 11.32 -9.86
N ARG A 123 7.54 12.02 -8.81
CA ARG A 123 8.22 12.06 -7.52
C ARG A 123 8.23 10.69 -6.85
N TRP A 124 7.08 10.03 -6.80
CA TRP A 124 6.87 8.80 -6.03
C TRP A 124 7.25 7.54 -6.80
N VAL A 125 6.85 7.45 -8.07
CA VAL A 125 7.30 6.37 -8.97
C VAL A 125 8.79 6.51 -9.23
N GLY A 126 9.28 7.73 -9.46
CA GLY A 126 10.71 7.99 -9.64
C GLY A 126 11.54 7.54 -8.44
N ALA A 127 11.04 7.74 -7.21
CA ALA A 127 11.72 7.26 -6.00
C ALA A 127 11.82 5.73 -5.94
N LEU A 128 10.80 4.99 -6.41
CA LEU A 128 10.88 3.54 -6.53
C LEU A 128 11.83 3.10 -7.63
N MET A 129 11.91 3.83 -8.74
CA MET A 129 12.79 3.50 -9.86
C MET A 129 14.27 3.80 -9.56
N SER A 130 14.56 4.83 -8.76
CA SER A 130 15.93 5.29 -8.47
C SER A 130 16.50 4.74 -7.17
N THR A 131 15.75 3.96 -6.39
CA THR A 131 16.22 3.45 -5.10
C THR A 131 17.14 2.25 -5.28
N SER A 132 18.22 2.21 -4.51
CA SER A 132 19.00 0.97 -4.24
C SER A 132 18.62 0.26 -2.94
N VAL A 133 17.57 0.71 -2.24
CA VAL A 133 16.96 -0.03 -1.13
C VAL A 133 16.21 -1.24 -1.71
N PRO A 134 16.44 -2.46 -1.22
CA PRO A 134 15.65 -3.62 -1.60
C PRO A 134 14.14 -3.38 -1.51
N LEU A 135 13.43 -3.67 -2.61
CA LEU A 135 12.00 -3.47 -2.75
C LEU A 135 11.30 -4.81 -3.05
N HIS A 136 10.26 -5.13 -2.27
CA HIS A 136 9.45 -6.32 -2.46
C HIS A 136 7.96 -6.00 -2.55
N LEU A 137 7.25 -6.71 -3.41
CA LEU A 137 5.79 -6.67 -3.48
C LEU A 137 5.21 -8.03 -3.04
N ILE A 138 4.30 -8.02 -2.07
CA ILE A 138 3.42 -9.18 -1.81
C ILE A 138 2.08 -8.91 -2.47
N TYR A 139 1.65 -9.83 -3.34
CA TYR A 139 0.53 -9.64 -4.24
C TYR A 139 -0.47 -10.82 -4.16
N GLY A 140 -1.73 -10.50 -3.89
CA GLY A 140 -2.89 -11.39 -4.01
C GLY A 140 -3.49 -11.32 -5.43
N PRO A 141 -3.61 -12.45 -6.16
CA PRO A 141 -4.13 -12.48 -7.53
C PRO A 141 -5.60 -12.07 -7.70
N LEU A 142 -6.43 -12.24 -6.67
CA LEU A 142 -7.86 -11.91 -6.71
C LEU A 142 -8.14 -10.44 -6.34
N ASP A 143 -7.14 -9.58 -6.43
CA ASP A 143 -7.31 -8.16 -6.11
C ASP A 143 -8.19 -7.47 -7.20
N PRO A 144 -9.40 -6.97 -6.86
CA PRO A 144 -10.23 -6.23 -7.80
C PRO A 144 -9.67 -4.84 -8.14
N VAL A 145 -8.76 -4.32 -7.31
CA VAL A 145 -8.11 -3.00 -7.47
C VAL A 145 -6.94 -3.11 -8.44
N ASN A 146 -6.13 -4.16 -8.29
CA ASN A 146 -4.97 -4.44 -9.12
C ASN A 146 -5.19 -5.78 -9.83
N PRO A 147 -5.79 -5.79 -11.04
CA PRO A 147 -6.17 -7.04 -11.68
C PRO A 147 -4.94 -7.83 -12.14
N HIS A 148 -5.01 -9.15 -11.93
CA HIS A 148 -4.06 -10.11 -12.46
C HIS A 148 -4.48 -10.58 -13.86
N PRO A 149 -3.56 -10.68 -14.85
CA PRO A 149 -2.11 -10.51 -14.76
C PRO A 149 -1.58 -9.12 -15.12
N GLU A 150 -2.42 -8.20 -15.59
CA GLU A 150 -2.01 -6.95 -16.23
C GLU A 150 -1.18 -6.06 -15.30
N PHE A 151 -1.61 -5.94 -14.04
CA PHE A 151 -0.88 -5.14 -13.04
C PHE A 151 0.52 -5.69 -12.79
N LEU A 152 0.65 -7.00 -12.60
CA LEU A 152 1.93 -7.63 -12.26
C LEU A 152 2.93 -7.52 -13.41
N GLN A 153 2.46 -7.65 -14.67
CA GLN A 153 3.30 -7.45 -15.85
C GLN A 153 3.85 -6.02 -15.92
N LEU A 154 2.98 -5.02 -15.68
CA LEU A 154 3.39 -3.62 -15.67
C LEU A 154 4.34 -3.30 -14.51
N TYR A 155 4.05 -3.82 -13.31
CA TYR A 155 4.90 -3.64 -12.14
C TYR A 155 6.34 -4.12 -12.42
N LYS A 156 6.48 -5.34 -12.95
CA LYS A 156 7.80 -5.90 -13.30
C LYS A 156 8.51 -5.11 -14.40
N LYS A 157 7.76 -4.51 -15.33
CA LYS A 157 8.32 -3.65 -16.39
C LYS A 157 8.84 -2.32 -15.82
N VAL A 158 8.11 -1.71 -14.88
CA VAL A 158 8.47 -0.41 -14.29
C VAL A 158 9.56 -0.55 -13.23
N LEU A 159 9.51 -1.61 -12.43
CA LEU A 159 10.40 -1.86 -11.30
C LEU A 159 11.13 -3.20 -11.46
N PRO A 160 12.04 -3.33 -12.44
CA PRO A 160 12.70 -4.61 -12.75
C PRO A 160 13.62 -5.10 -11.63
N MET A 161 14.09 -4.19 -10.76
CA MET A 161 14.94 -4.53 -9.61
C MET A 161 14.13 -5.01 -8.39
N SER A 162 12.80 -4.90 -8.42
CA SER A 162 11.95 -5.33 -7.32
C SER A 162 11.66 -6.83 -7.41
N THR A 163 11.63 -7.49 -6.25
CA THR A 163 11.18 -8.87 -6.12
C THR A 163 9.68 -8.92 -5.83
N VAL A 164 9.00 -10.01 -6.21
CA VAL A 164 7.56 -10.16 -6.02
C VAL A 164 7.22 -11.55 -5.51
N SER A 165 6.42 -11.63 -4.45
CA SER A 165 5.77 -12.86 -3.99
C SER A 165 4.29 -12.82 -4.35
N VAL A 166 3.86 -13.77 -5.19
CA VAL A 166 2.45 -13.95 -5.53
C VAL A 166 1.85 -14.99 -4.60
N LEU A 167 0.80 -14.62 -3.87
CA LEU A 167 0.08 -15.51 -2.96
C LEU A 167 -0.93 -16.39 -3.72
N ALA A 168 -1.63 -17.27 -3.01
CA ALA A 168 -2.60 -18.17 -3.61
C ALA A 168 -3.73 -17.43 -4.36
N ASP A 169 -4.26 -18.05 -5.42
CA ASP A 169 -5.22 -17.44 -6.36
C ASP A 169 -6.51 -16.89 -5.74
N HIS A 170 -6.87 -17.33 -4.54
CA HIS A 170 -8.07 -16.88 -3.82
C HIS A 170 -7.83 -15.65 -2.92
N ILE A 171 -6.59 -15.19 -2.81
CA ILE A 171 -6.21 -14.06 -1.96
C ILE A 171 -6.41 -12.76 -2.71
N SER A 172 -7.14 -11.84 -2.08
CA SER A 172 -7.52 -10.54 -2.64
C SER A 172 -6.66 -9.39 -2.10
N HIS A 173 -7.27 -8.22 -1.91
CA HIS A 173 -6.58 -6.95 -1.68
C HIS A 173 -5.96 -6.81 -0.29
N TYR A 174 -6.39 -7.60 0.70
CA TYR A 174 -5.86 -7.58 2.07
C TYR A 174 -5.15 -8.91 2.40
N PRO A 175 -4.01 -9.21 1.75
CA PRO A 175 -3.33 -10.49 1.91
C PRO A 175 -2.91 -10.78 3.35
N GLN A 176 -2.54 -9.76 4.12
CA GLN A 176 -2.19 -9.86 5.53
C GLN A 176 -3.36 -10.33 6.42
N LEU A 177 -4.60 -10.15 5.97
CA LEU A 177 -5.81 -10.62 6.67
C LEU A 177 -6.30 -11.96 6.11
N GLU A 178 -6.20 -12.14 4.80
CA GLU A 178 -6.77 -13.29 4.09
C GLU A 178 -5.88 -14.54 4.15
N ASP A 179 -4.56 -14.36 4.11
CA ASP A 179 -3.56 -15.41 4.33
C ASP A 179 -2.40 -14.87 5.19
N PRO A 180 -2.62 -14.70 6.50
CA PRO A 180 -1.60 -14.17 7.40
C PRO A 180 -0.31 -15.01 7.40
N THR A 181 -0.44 -16.33 7.24
CA THR A 181 0.69 -17.25 7.23
C THR A 181 1.50 -17.12 5.95
N GLY A 182 0.86 -17.16 4.78
CA GLY A 182 1.54 -16.94 3.50
C GLY A 182 2.15 -15.55 3.40
N PHE A 183 1.44 -14.53 3.88
CA PHE A 183 1.95 -13.17 3.99
C PHE A 183 3.21 -13.09 4.86
N LEU A 184 3.17 -13.66 6.07
CA LEU A 184 4.31 -13.67 6.98
C LEU A 184 5.49 -14.44 6.38
N ASN A 185 5.24 -15.59 5.74
CA ASN A 185 6.29 -16.38 5.10
C ASN A 185 6.96 -15.60 3.96
N ALA A 186 6.18 -14.92 3.12
CA ALA A 186 6.72 -14.06 2.07
C ALA A 186 7.52 -12.88 2.65
N TYR A 187 7.03 -12.27 3.73
CA TYR A 187 7.75 -11.21 4.43
C TYR A 187 9.08 -11.69 5.01
N LEU A 188 9.06 -12.80 5.76
CA LEU A 188 10.25 -13.38 6.38
C LEU A 188 11.27 -13.84 5.33
N SER A 189 10.81 -14.45 4.24
CA SER A 189 11.67 -14.86 3.13
C SER A 189 12.40 -13.68 2.50
N PHE A 190 11.76 -12.51 2.41
CA PHE A 190 12.38 -11.32 1.87
C PHE A 190 13.39 -10.70 2.84
N ILE A 191 13.02 -10.48 4.11
CA ILE A 191 13.93 -9.83 5.06
C ILE A 191 15.16 -10.69 5.36
N ASN A 192 15.05 -12.01 5.30
CA ASN A 192 16.17 -12.93 5.54
C ASN A 192 17.08 -13.11 4.32
N SER A 193 16.80 -12.42 3.20
CA SER A 193 17.62 -12.48 1.98
C SER A 193 18.77 -11.47 1.94
N PHE A 194 18.92 -10.64 2.98
CA PHE A 194 19.97 -9.63 3.15
C PHE A 194 20.61 -9.74 4.53
#